data_AF-A0A818NWP0-F1
#
_entry.id   AF-A0A818NWP0-F1
#
_cell.length_a   1.000
_cell.length_b   1.000
_cell.length_c   1.000
_cell.angle_alpha   90.00
_cell.angle_beta   90.00
_cell.angle_gamma   90.00
#
_symmetry.space_group_name_H-M   'P 1'
#
loop_
_entity.id
_entity.type
_entity.pdbx_description
1 polymer ?
#
loop_
_entity_poly.entity_id
_entity_poly.type
_entity_poly.pdbx_seq_one_letter_code
_entity_poly.pdbx_strand_id
1 'polypeptide(L)'
;MTHWTFFKSSEQLCKTGTNKCRPAYSGQPGETDQTKKNKGPIPDGDYTFEGPKGKMKFPLIPDKSNNMHGRDAFQIHGDNGRGDKSASKGCIVTNKRDDLKKGDRLHVTSRDDKDGTCILS
;
A
#
# COMPACT_ATOMS: atom_id res chain seq x y z
N MET A 1 8.82 13.04 9.42
CA MET A 1 8.20 12.40 8.24
C MET A 1 8.88 11.07 8.02
N THR A 2 8.13 9.97 8.13
CA THR A 2 8.65 8.63 7.84
C THR A 2 8.38 8.29 6.38
N HIS A 3 9.29 7.53 5.77
CA HIS A 3 9.08 6.94 4.44
C HIS A 3 8.77 5.46 4.58
N TRP A 4 7.83 5.01 3.78
CA TRP A 4 7.37 3.64 3.67
C TRP A 4 7.53 3.19 2.23
N THR A 5 7.85 1.92 2.02
CA THR A 5 7.82 1.28 0.71
C THR A 5 6.85 0.11 0.76
N PHE A 6 5.90 0.06 -0.17
CA PHE A 6 5.04 -1.09 -0.39
C PHE A 6 5.51 -1.82 -1.65
N PHE A 7 6.00 -3.03 -1.45
CA PHE A 7 6.43 -3.94 -2.50
C PHE A 7 5.25 -4.83 -2.86
N LYS A 8 4.68 -4.64 -4.06
CA LYS A 8 3.52 -5.42 -4.51
C LYS A 8 3.86 -6.88 -4.75
N SER A 9 5.05 -7.18 -5.25
CA SER A 9 5.48 -8.54 -5.60
C SER A 9 5.73 -9.40 -4.36
N SER A 10 6.37 -8.84 -3.32
CA SER A 10 6.60 -9.54 -2.05
C SER A 10 5.49 -9.37 -1.01
N GLU A 11 4.45 -8.58 -1.32
CA GLU A 11 3.34 -8.30 -0.40
C GLU A 11 3.82 -7.78 0.97
N GLN A 12 4.71 -6.78 0.93
CA GLN A 12 5.31 -6.20 2.14
C GLN A 12 5.22 -4.68 2.17
N LEU A 13 4.79 -4.17 3.33
CA LEU A 13 4.91 -2.75 3.67
C LEU A 13 6.06 -2.59 4.66
N CYS A 14 7.06 -1.80 4.29
CA CYS A 14 8.29 -1.67 5.05
C CYS A 14 8.63 -0.21 5.33
N LYS A 15 9.19 0.04 6.52
CA LYS A 15 9.70 1.36 6.87
C LYS A 15 11.06 1.55 6.22
N THR A 16 11.14 2.44 5.24
CA THR A 16 12.34 2.67 4.41
C THR A 16 13.56 2.98 5.27
N GLY A 17 14.70 2.34 4.94
CA GLY A 17 15.94 2.48 5.69
C GLY A 17 15.98 1.68 7.01
N THR A 18 15.05 0.76 7.22
CA THR A 18 15.01 -0.14 8.40
C THR A 18 14.60 -1.55 7.99
N ASN A 19 14.88 -2.54 8.83
CA ASN A 19 14.41 -3.91 8.63
C ASN A 19 12.97 -4.15 9.13
N LYS A 20 12.19 -3.08 9.35
CA LYS A 20 10.82 -3.19 9.87
C LYS A 20 9.82 -3.33 8.75
N CYS A 21 9.46 -4.58 8.44
CA CYS A 21 8.43 -4.94 7.49
C CYS A 21 7.20 -5.56 8.14
N ARG A 22 6.10 -5.57 7.40
CA ARG A 22 4.88 -6.30 7.74
C ARG A 22 4.20 -6.83 6.48
N PRO A 23 3.49 -7.97 6.59
CA PRO A 23 2.63 -8.44 5.51
C PRO A 23 1.61 -7.37 5.13
N ALA A 24 1.47 -7.15 3.83
CA ALA A 24 0.47 -6.26 3.27
C ALA A 24 0.14 -6.69 1.84
N TYR A 25 -1.11 -6.58 1.40
CA TYR A 25 -1.47 -6.91 0.01
C TYR A 25 -2.34 -5.83 -0.60
N SER A 26 -2.49 -5.85 -1.92
CA SER A 26 -3.35 -4.91 -2.64
C SER A 26 -4.04 -5.57 -3.82
N GLY A 27 -5.29 -5.20 -4.08
CA GLY A 27 -6.09 -5.81 -5.13
C GLY A 27 -6.61 -7.20 -4.76
N GLN A 28 -7.21 -7.86 -5.75
CA GLN A 28 -7.64 -9.26 -5.63
C GLN A 28 -6.44 -10.21 -5.74
N PRO A 29 -6.50 -11.40 -5.12
CA PRO A 29 -5.47 -12.41 -5.27
C PRO A 29 -5.19 -12.75 -6.72
N GLY A 30 -3.92 -12.79 -7.08
CA GLY A 30 -3.48 -13.15 -8.42
C GLY A 30 -3.76 -12.09 -9.49
N GLU A 31 -4.37 -10.95 -9.14
CA GLU A 31 -4.50 -9.83 -10.06
C GLU A 31 -3.31 -8.89 -9.91
N THR A 32 -2.53 -8.72 -10.97
CA THR A 32 -1.35 -7.85 -11.00
C THR A 32 -1.55 -6.60 -11.85
N ASP A 33 -2.63 -6.54 -12.65
CA ASP A 33 -2.90 -5.42 -13.54
C ASP A 33 -3.51 -4.23 -12.76
N GLN A 34 -2.67 -3.26 -12.43
CA GLN A 34 -3.05 -2.03 -11.72
C GLN A 34 -3.99 -1.11 -12.51
N THR A 35 -4.29 -1.39 -13.78
CA THR A 35 -5.26 -0.61 -14.55
C THR A 35 -6.70 -1.06 -14.28
N LYS A 36 -6.90 -2.30 -13.80
CA LYS A 36 -8.23 -2.86 -13.57
C LYS A 36 -8.91 -2.26 -12.34
N LYS A 37 -9.94 -1.45 -12.59
CA LYS A 37 -10.82 -0.92 -11.53
C LYS A 37 -11.49 -2.05 -10.76
N ASN A 38 -11.54 -1.93 -9.43
CA ASN A 38 -12.18 -2.89 -8.51
C ASN A 38 -11.61 -4.32 -8.53
N LYS A 39 -10.42 -4.52 -9.11
CA LYS A 39 -9.70 -5.80 -9.07
C LYS A 39 -8.21 -5.62 -8.86
N GLY A 40 -7.61 -4.71 -9.62
CA GLY A 40 -6.18 -4.49 -9.66
C GLY A 40 -5.62 -3.88 -8.36
N PRO A 41 -4.32 -4.09 -8.10
CA PRO A 41 -3.63 -3.47 -6.98
C PRO A 41 -3.58 -1.95 -7.15
N ILE A 42 -3.13 -1.25 -6.10
CA ILE A 42 -2.82 0.18 -6.16
C ILE A 42 -1.82 0.47 -7.30
N PRO A 43 -1.99 1.56 -8.07
CA PRO A 43 -1.00 2.00 -9.04
C PRO A 43 0.36 2.31 -8.41
N ASP A 44 1.45 2.02 -9.13
CA ASP A 44 2.79 2.43 -8.75
C ASP A 44 2.92 3.95 -8.62
N GLY A 45 3.88 4.39 -7.78
CA GLY A 45 4.19 5.79 -7.57
C GLY A 45 4.15 6.19 -6.11
N ASP A 46 4.12 7.50 -5.88
CA ASP A 46 4.24 8.07 -4.54
C ASP A 46 2.91 8.54 -3.98
N TYR A 47 2.74 8.39 -2.67
CA TYR A 47 1.52 8.72 -1.94
C TYR A 47 1.85 9.42 -0.62
N THR A 48 0.90 10.20 -0.13
CA THR A 48 0.96 10.81 1.22
C THR A 48 -0.17 10.29 2.08
N PHE A 49 0.13 9.99 3.35
CA PHE A 49 -0.88 9.54 4.31
C PHE A 49 -1.66 10.74 4.85
N GLU A 50 -2.99 10.72 4.72
CA GLU A 50 -3.84 11.76 5.33
C GLU A 50 -4.00 11.63 6.84
N GLY A 51 -3.51 10.53 7.42
CA GLY A 51 -3.79 10.13 8.80
C GLY A 51 -5.04 9.25 8.93
N PRO A 52 -5.31 8.71 10.12
CA PRO A 52 -6.42 7.81 10.32
C PRO A 52 -7.77 8.55 10.20
N LYS A 53 -8.70 7.96 9.45
CA LYS A 53 -10.12 8.32 9.42
C LYS A 53 -10.96 7.09 9.80
N GLY A 54 -11.96 7.26 10.65
CA GLY A 54 -12.85 6.17 11.09
C GLY A 54 -12.09 5.00 11.75
N LYS A 55 -12.44 3.75 11.39
CA LYS A 55 -11.86 2.51 11.93
C LYS A 55 -10.39 2.25 11.50
N MET A 56 -9.50 3.22 11.71
CA MET A 56 -8.08 3.13 11.34
C MET A 56 -7.86 2.87 9.83
N LYS A 57 -8.66 3.54 8.99
CA LYS A 57 -8.43 3.63 7.55
C LYS A 57 -7.57 4.86 7.28
N PHE A 58 -6.50 4.72 6.53
CA PHE A 58 -5.58 5.82 6.21
C PHE A 58 -5.74 6.15 4.73
N PRO A 59 -6.49 7.19 4.36
CA PRO A 59 -6.57 7.63 2.97
C PRO A 59 -5.19 8.01 2.44
N LEU A 60 -4.99 7.75 1.15
CA LEU A 60 -3.78 8.05 0.42
C LEU A 60 -4.07 9.17 -0.58
N ILE A 61 -3.26 10.23 -0.53
CA ILE A 61 -3.23 11.25 -1.57
C ILE A 61 -2.16 10.83 -2.59
N PRO A 62 -2.51 10.51 -3.85
CA PRO A 62 -1.51 10.24 -4.88
C PRO A 62 -0.74 11.50 -5.23
N ASP A 63 0.54 11.33 -5.53
CA ASP A 63 1.31 12.38 -6.19
C ASP A 63 0.73 12.68 -7.58
N LYS A 64 0.82 13.94 -8.02
CA LYS A 64 0.29 14.38 -9.32
C LYS A 64 1.01 13.71 -10.48
N SER A 65 2.22 13.21 -10.26
CA SER A 65 3.00 12.49 -11.26
C SER A 65 2.57 11.03 -11.46
N ASN A 66 1.75 10.47 -10.56
CA ASN A 66 1.29 9.08 -10.69
C ASN A 66 0.30 8.95 -11.86
N ASN A 67 0.44 7.88 -12.66
CA ASN A 67 -0.62 7.46 -13.57
C ASN A 67 -1.67 6.65 -12.81
N MET A 68 -2.73 7.32 -12.38
CA MET A 68 -3.78 6.68 -11.58
C MET A 68 -4.77 5.85 -12.40
N HIS A 69 -4.63 5.80 -13.73
CA HIS A 69 -5.52 5.03 -14.62
C HIS A 69 -7.03 5.35 -14.42
N GLY A 70 -7.35 6.59 -14.07
CA GLY A 70 -8.73 7.01 -13.77
C GLY A 70 -9.32 6.42 -12.47
N ARG A 71 -8.46 5.92 -11.56
CA ARG A 71 -8.83 5.34 -10.26
C ARG A 71 -8.47 6.29 -9.12
N ASP A 72 -9.18 6.20 -8.01
CA ASP A 72 -9.02 7.08 -6.85
C ASP A 72 -9.44 6.38 -5.54
N ALA A 73 -9.53 7.18 -4.46
CA ALA A 73 -10.03 6.76 -3.15
C ALA A 73 -9.27 5.58 -2.50
N PHE A 74 -7.97 5.49 -2.77
CA PHE A 74 -7.07 4.50 -2.17
C PHE A 74 -6.85 4.75 -0.69
N GLN A 75 -6.73 3.67 0.07
CA GLN A 75 -6.54 3.70 1.52
C GLN A 75 -5.63 2.56 1.98
N ILE A 76 -5.04 2.70 3.17
CA ILE A 76 -4.51 1.60 3.96
C ILE A 76 -5.52 1.22 5.04
N HIS A 77 -5.92 -0.05 5.13
CA HIS A 77 -6.84 -0.52 6.17
C HIS A 77 -6.54 -1.95 6.63
N GLY A 78 -7.22 -2.40 7.68
CA GLY A 78 -7.16 -3.79 8.12
C GLY A 78 -8.04 -4.68 7.25
N ASP A 79 -7.78 -5.98 7.26
CA ASP A 79 -8.66 -6.89 6.55
C ASP A 79 -10.04 -6.94 7.20
N ASN A 80 -11.04 -7.41 6.46
CA ASN A 80 -12.33 -7.66 7.04
C ASN A 80 -12.34 -8.98 7.82
N GLY A 81 -13.23 -9.09 8.81
CA GLY A 81 -13.36 -10.31 9.62
C GLY A 81 -13.90 -11.52 8.85
N ARG A 82 -14.16 -11.39 7.54
CA ARG A 82 -14.63 -12.46 6.64
C ARG A 82 -13.49 -13.13 5.88
N GLY A 83 -12.30 -12.52 5.84
CA GLY A 83 -11.16 -13.07 5.11
C GLY A 83 -11.33 -13.14 3.59
N ASP A 84 -12.29 -12.39 3.03
CA ASP A 84 -12.61 -12.41 1.59
C ASP A 84 -11.73 -11.45 0.76
N LYS A 85 -10.67 -10.92 1.38
CA LYS A 85 -9.66 -10.05 0.80
C LYS A 85 -10.23 -8.73 0.30
N SER A 86 -10.49 -7.87 1.27
CA SER A 86 -11.20 -6.59 1.13
C SER A 86 -10.47 -5.49 0.31
N ALA A 87 -9.34 -5.81 -0.31
CA ALA A 87 -8.53 -4.88 -1.10
C ALA A 87 -9.01 -4.67 -2.53
N SER A 88 -10.22 -5.12 -2.91
CA SER A 88 -10.70 -5.12 -4.30
C SER A 88 -10.63 -3.75 -5.00
N LYS A 89 -10.79 -2.64 -4.29
CA LYS A 89 -10.58 -1.29 -4.87
C LYS A 89 -9.13 -0.97 -5.23
N GLY A 90 -8.19 -1.84 -4.90
CA GLY A 90 -6.75 -1.62 -4.93
C GLY A 90 -6.24 -0.94 -3.66
N CYS A 91 -6.96 -0.99 -2.54
CA CYS A 91 -6.42 -0.52 -1.26
C CYS A 91 -5.23 -1.37 -0.82
N ILE A 92 -4.42 -0.89 0.11
CA ILE A 92 -3.42 -1.71 0.79
C ILE A 92 -4.03 -2.24 2.08
N VAL A 93 -4.02 -3.56 2.25
CA VAL A 93 -4.50 -4.21 3.45
C VAL A 93 -3.32 -4.70 4.26
N THR A 94 -3.23 -4.28 5.53
CA THR A 94 -2.24 -4.79 6.48
C THR A 94 -2.81 -4.72 7.89
N ASN A 95 -2.44 -5.63 8.78
CA ASN A 95 -2.98 -5.67 10.15
C ASN A 95 -2.27 -4.73 11.13
N LYS A 96 -1.03 -4.31 10.86
CA LYS A 96 -0.26 -3.39 11.72
C LYS A 96 -0.23 -2.00 11.08
N ARG A 97 -0.82 -1.00 11.74
CA ARG A 97 -1.02 0.37 11.21
C ARG A 97 -0.79 1.47 12.26
N ASP A 98 -0.40 1.08 13.45
CA ASP A 98 -0.25 1.91 14.66
C ASP A 98 0.87 2.95 14.56
N ASP A 99 1.88 2.70 13.72
CA ASP A 99 3.01 3.59 13.50
C ASP A 99 2.91 4.46 12.24
N LEU A 100 1.82 4.33 11.46
CA LEU A 100 1.54 5.18 10.31
C LEU A 100 1.04 6.55 10.79
N LYS A 101 1.65 7.63 10.29
CA LYS A 101 1.30 9.00 10.72
C LYS A 101 0.84 9.84 9.55
N LYS A 102 -0.02 10.83 9.83
CA LYS A 102 -0.37 11.86 8.84
C LYS A 102 0.93 12.53 8.34
N GLY A 103 1.04 12.68 7.02
CA GLY A 103 2.20 13.27 6.37
C GLY A 103 3.36 12.31 6.14
N ASP A 104 3.29 11.05 6.58
CA ASP A 104 4.23 10.03 6.11
C ASP A 104 4.08 9.81 4.60
N ARG A 105 5.19 9.45 3.95
CA ARG A 105 5.27 9.19 2.51
C ARG A 105 5.31 7.69 2.25
N LEU A 106 4.65 7.27 1.19
CA LEU A 106 4.64 5.89 0.72
C LEU A 106 5.07 5.85 -0.74
N HIS A 107 6.08 5.03 -1.02
CA HIS A 107 6.45 4.61 -2.36
C HIS A 107 5.83 3.24 -2.64
N VAL A 108 5.10 3.11 -3.74
CA VAL A 108 4.53 1.84 -4.22
C VAL A 108 5.30 1.39 -5.44
N THR A 109 5.80 0.16 -5.41
CA THR A 109 6.57 -0.41 -6.51
C THR A 109 6.18 -1.86 -6.80
N SER A 110 6.16 -2.19 -8.09
CA SER A 110 6.05 -3.57 -8.61
C SER A 110 7.38 -4.31 -8.61
N ARG A 111 8.49 -3.63 -8.29
CA ARG A 111 9.83 -4.21 -8.26
C ARG A 111 10.23 -4.53 -6.82
N ASP A 112 10.57 -5.78 -6.54
CA ASP A 112 11.45 -6.10 -5.41
C ASP A 112 12.85 -5.62 -5.81
N ASP A 113 13.11 -4.33 -5.62
CA ASP A 113 14.40 -3.74 -5.91
C ASP A 113 15.45 -4.46 -5.04
N LYS A 114 16.36 -5.21 -5.66
CA LYS A 114 17.51 -5.81 -4.97
C LYS A 114 18.45 -4.78 -4.32
N ASP A 115 18.19 -3.49 -4.53
CA ASP A 115 18.93 -2.35 -3.96
C ASP A 115 18.12 -1.54 -2.93
N GLY A 116 16.88 -1.91 -2.63
CA GLY A 116 15.98 -1.23 -1.68
C GLY A 116 15.68 -2.11 -0.47
N THR A 117 16.73 -2.46 0.30
CA THR A 117 16.76 -3.40 1.42
C THR A 117 15.47 -3.47 2.25
N CYS A 118 14.60 -4.39 1.86
CA CYS A 118 13.93 -5.30 2.76
C CYS A 118 14.43 -6.70 2.49
N ILE A 119 15.69 -6.92 2.87
CA ILE A 119 16.24 -8.25 3.00
C ILE A 119 15.56 -8.83 4.24
N LEU A 120 14.48 -9.56 4.03
CA LEU A 120 14.11 -10.62 4.96
C LEU A 120 15.31 -11.56 5.01
N SER A 121 16.11 -11.44 6.08
CA SER A 121 17.11 -12.43 6.46
C SER A 121 16.44 -13.76 6.79
#